data_AF-A0A2V2BY96-F1
#
_entry.id   AF-A0A2V2BY96-F1
#
_cell.length_a   1.000
_cell.length_b   1.000
_cell.length_c   1.000
_cell.angle_alpha   90.00
_cell.angle_beta   90.00
_cell.angle_gamma   90.00
#
_symmetry.space_group_name_H-M   'P 1'
#
loop_
_entity.id
_entity.type
_entity.pdbx_description
1 polymer ?
#
loop_
_entity_poly.entity_id
_entity_poly.type
_entity_poly.pdbx_seq_one_letter_code
_entity_poly.pdbx_strand_id
1 'polypeptide(L)'
;MLSALPFFWSSAFAAQDLYFNTADSPDFNRYLNDSSNWFTDEGRTQQFEGTLGPDYNGIVSGVTVIAVSGTDLNLNSLSITCENGAKISLTLGSSITLAQDLTFDMNSGGISGNMALYNSIKVGGNMTIDCSSIGEETVSTPEFSLTGQSTRAKIDIDGDFSVRFGSQSAEKLQMYTSTDISIGGIMRMDNLWWQNSSKQHYHTLGGMSGNGDIVLYNGSISMNLTNSTAQETSLTFGTTTENSTFDISMNGSAAGRQTIRFRAGTPEGTDGNINDVIVGSGRLDLGMHSGMKGARLSLSGTEAMFSATASDSGNIGTVTFDEGEWYAGKIAVDIEGELAYDKIVFNGRFDKTGSDHDMGFEFVFDAYTMRELISANDGEFILEDVITYETGSSMAGTVFEGNTSGIQWEAVFGDTSLSVSFTVPEPAAVAAVLGAIAFAFAALRRRR
;
A
#
# COMPACT_ATOMS: atom_id res chain seq x y z
N MET A 1 -29.71 -46.74 26.22
CA MET A 1 -29.92 -45.85 25.07
C MET A 1 -28.83 -44.79 25.09
N LEU A 2 -27.76 -44.99 24.33
CA LEU A 2 -26.79 -43.93 24.02
C LEU A 2 -27.05 -43.54 22.55
N SER A 3 -27.40 -42.28 22.32
CA SER A 3 -27.57 -41.73 20.97
C SER A 3 -26.20 -41.48 20.34
N ALA A 4 -25.91 -42.15 19.23
CA ALA A 4 -24.79 -41.79 18.37
C ALA A 4 -25.14 -40.50 17.62
N LEU A 5 -24.35 -39.45 17.83
CA LEU A 5 -24.33 -38.27 16.97
C LEU A 5 -23.51 -38.61 15.71
N PRO A 6 -23.99 -38.29 14.49
CA PRO A 6 -23.18 -38.45 13.29
C PRO A 6 -22.08 -37.37 13.29
N PHE A 7 -20.83 -37.81 13.29
CA PHE A 7 -19.70 -37.00 12.89
C PHE A 7 -19.88 -36.66 11.40
N PHE A 8 -20.18 -35.39 11.09
CA PHE A 8 -20.03 -34.88 9.74
C PHE A 8 -18.54 -34.69 9.46
N TRP A 9 -17.95 -35.62 8.71
CA TRP A 9 -16.70 -35.37 8.01
C TRP A 9 -16.99 -34.36 6.89
N SER A 10 -16.61 -33.10 7.06
CA SER A 10 -16.31 -32.23 5.92
C SER A 10 -14.92 -32.63 5.41
N SER A 11 -14.85 -33.72 4.64
CA SER A 11 -13.68 -33.94 3.78
C SER A 11 -13.62 -32.77 2.81
N ALA A 12 -12.61 -31.90 2.96
CA ALA A 12 -12.28 -30.91 1.95
C ALA A 12 -12.03 -31.67 0.64
N PHE A 13 -12.99 -31.61 -0.28
CA PHE A 13 -12.82 -32.15 -1.61
C PHE A 13 -11.79 -31.25 -2.29
N ALA A 14 -10.68 -31.82 -2.76
CA ALA A 14 -9.73 -31.06 -3.57
C ALA A 14 -10.41 -30.72 -4.90
N ALA A 15 -10.32 -29.46 -5.32
CA ALA A 15 -10.89 -29.05 -6.60
C ALA A 15 -10.28 -29.89 -7.74
N GLN A 16 -11.10 -30.28 -8.70
CA GLN A 16 -10.67 -31.09 -9.85
C GLN A 16 -10.06 -30.18 -10.92
N ASP A 17 -8.93 -30.59 -11.48
CA ASP A 17 -8.31 -29.88 -12.60
C ASP A 17 -9.09 -30.13 -13.90
N LEU A 18 -9.41 -29.04 -14.59
CA LEU A 18 -9.99 -29.03 -15.92
C LEU A 18 -9.04 -28.34 -16.89
N TYR A 19 -8.85 -28.93 -18.05
CA TYR A 19 -7.93 -28.47 -19.08
C TYR A 19 -8.71 -27.87 -20.24
N PHE A 20 -8.49 -26.60 -20.53
CA PHE A 20 -9.16 -25.89 -21.60
C PHE A 20 -8.68 -26.39 -22.96
N ASN A 21 -9.59 -26.51 -23.92
CA ASN A 21 -9.27 -26.87 -25.29
C ASN A 21 -8.73 -25.67 -26.06
N THR A 22 -7.50 -25.82 -26.53
CA THR A 22 -6.71 -24.74 -27.13
C THR A 22 -6.48 -24.94 -28.62
N ALA A 23 -7.03 -26.03 -29.18
CA ALA A 23 -6.89 -26.37 -30.58
C ALA A 23 -7.44 -25.27 -31.50
N ASP A 24 -6.71 -24.99 -32.60
CA ASP A 24 -7.09 -24.06 -33.67
C ASP A 24 -8.22 -24.62 -34.55
N SER A 25 -9.32 -25.08 -33.93
CA SER A 25 -10.53 -25.42 -34.66
C SER A 25 -11.40 -24.17 -34.85
N PRO A 26 -11.83 -23.84 -36.08
CA PRO A 26 -12.79 -22.76 -36.32
C PRO A 26 -14.18 -23.07 -35.75
N ASP A 27 -14.43 -24.29 -35.28
CA ASP A 27 -15.73 -24.74 -34.78
C ASP A 27 -15.97 -24.40 -33.30
N PHE A 28 -14.95 -23.95 -32.57
CA PHE A 28 -15.07 -23.60 -31.15
C PHE A 28 -15.01 -22.09 -30.94
N ASN A 29 -16.09 -21.53 -30.39
CA ASN A 29 -16.01 -20.23 -29.75
C ASN A 29 -15.15 -20.36 -28.48
N ARG A 30 -14.02 -19.65 -28.42
CA ARG A 30 -13.03 -19.72 -27.32
C ARG A 30 -13.52 -19.01 -26.05
N TYR A 31 -14.62 -19.51 -25.48
CA TYR A 31 -15.23 -18.98 -24.27
C TYR A 31 -14.87 -19.86 -23.07
N LEU A 32 -14.22 -19.29 -22.04
CA LEU A 32 -13.90 -20.02 -20.81
C LEU A 32 -15.16 -20.44 -20.06
N ASN A 33 -16.27 -19.72 -20.21
CA ASN A 33 -17.56 -20.03 -19.57
C ASN A 33 -18.40 -21.08 -20.30
N ASP A 34 -17.90 -21.67 -21.39
CA ASP A 34 -18.53 -22.81 -22.06
C ASP A 34 -17.90 -24.12 -21.55
N SER A 35 -18.66 -24.92 -20.81
CA SER A 35 -18.17 -26.17 -20.22
C SER A 35 -17.72 -27.19 -21.26
N SER A 36 -18.26 -27.13 -22.49
CA SER A 36 -17.87 -28.04 -23.58
C SER A 36 -16.44 -27.81 -24.08
N ASN A 37 -15.82 -26.69 -23.72
CA ASN A 37 -14.42 -26.42 -24.04
C ASN A 37 -13.43 -27.01 -23.03
N TRP A 38 -13.89 -27.68 -21.97
CA TRP A 38 -13.03 -28.21 -20.91
C TRP A 38 -12.92 -29.73 -20.95
N PHE A 39 -11.79 -30.25 -20.48
CA PHE A 39 -11.46 -31.67 -20.45
C PHE A 39 -10.99 -32.07 -19.06
N THR A 40 -11.26 -33.30 -18.65
CA THR A 40 -10.90 -33.81 -17.31
C THR A 40 -9.49 -34.38 -17.23
N ASP A 41 -8.76 -34.38 -18.35
CA ASP A 41 -7.39 -34.88 -18.47
C ASP A 41 -6.51 -33.91 -19.29
N GLU A 42 -5.22 -33.85 -18.94
CA GLU A 42 -4.24 -32.98 -19.60
C GLU A 42 -4.10 -33.26 -21.11
N GLY A 43 -4.27 -34.54 -21.50
CA GLY A 43 -4.26 -34.99 -22.89
C GLY A 43 -5.48 -34.52 -23.70
N ARG A 44 -6.46 -33.89 -23.05
CA ARG A 44 -7.71 -33.40 -23.65
C ARG A 44 -8.44 -34.51 -24.44
N THR A 45 -8.53 -35.69 -23.84
CA THR A 45 -9.16 -36.87 -24.46
C THR A 45 -10.57 -37.14 -23.94
N GLN A 46 -10.88 -36.68 -22.72
CA GLN A 46 -12.17 -36.83 -22.06
C GLN A 46 -12.80 -35.45 -21.82
N GLN A 47 -13.82 -35.14 -22.60
CA GLN A 47 -14.55 -33.87 -22.49
C GLN A 47 -15.33 -33.80 -21.16
N PHE A 48 -15.36 -32.62 -20.56
CA PHE A 48 -16.14 -32.32 -19.36
C PHE A 48 -17.62 -32.12 -19.72
N GLU A 49 -18.51 -32.89 -19.10
CA GLU A 49 -19.97 -32.81 -19.32
C GLU A 49 -20.71 -32.09 -18.18
N GLY A 50 -19.98 -31.52 -17.21
CA GLY A 50 -20.56 -30.88 -16.04
C GLY A 50 -20.83 -29.38 -16.22
N THR A 51 -21.21 -28.74 -15.11
CA THR A 51 -21.32 -27.28 -15.00
C THR A 51 -20.08 -26.75 -14.29
N LEU A 52 -19.46 -25.69 -14.83
CA LEU A 52 -18.32 -25.04 -14.21
C LEU A 52 -18.73 -24.41 -12.87
N GLY A 53 -17.81 -24.39 -11.91
CA GLY A 53 -18.05 -23.92 -10.56
C GLY A 53 -16.81 -23.96 -9.68
N PRO A 54 -16.94 -23.56 -8.40
CA PRO A 54 -15.82 -23.40 -7.46
C PRO A 54 -15.16 -24.72 -7.04
N ASP A 55 -15.64 -25.87 -7.53
CA ASP A 55 -15.03 -27.18 -7.30
C ASP A 55 -13.99 -27.55 -8.38
N TYR A 56 -13.71 -26.65 -9.34
CA TYR A 56 -12.83 -26.93 -10.49
C TYR A 56 -11.72 -25.90 -10.65
N ASN A 57 -10.49 -26.36 -10.86
CA ASN A 57 -9.37 -25.51 -11.28
C ASN A 57 -9.34 -25.43 -12.81
N GLY A 58 -9.29 -24.24 -13.38
CA GLY A 58 -9.14 -24.06 -14.82
C GLY A 58 -7.67 -23.95 -15.22
N ILE A 59 -7.18 -24.85 -16.08
CA ILE A 59 -5.84 -24.82 -16.64
C ILE A 59 -5.93 -24.54 -18.14
N VAL A 60 -5.25 -23.49 -18.58
CA VAL A 60 -5.21 -23.04 -19.97
C VAL A 60 -3.75 -23.03 -20.42
N SER A 61 -3.42 -23.77 -21.47
CA SER A 61 -2.05 -23.83 -22.01
C SER A 61 -2.00 -23.79 -23.54
N GLY A 62 -1.11 -22.98 -24.11
CA GLY A 62 -0.88 -22.93 -25.56
C GLY A 62 -1.81 -22.02 -26.37
N VAL A 63 -2.58 -21.11 -25.75
CA VAL A 63 -3.51 -20.20 -26.46
C VAL A 63 -2.96 -18.78 -26.57
N THR A 64 -3.36 -18.08 -27.65
CA THR A 64 -3.10 -16.64 -27.87
C THR A 64 -4.28 -15.72 -27.54
N VAL A 65 -5.53 -16.19 -27.68
CA VAL A 65 -6.75 -15.39 -27.46
C VAL A 65 -7.88 -16.21 -26.87
N ILE A 66 -8.45 -15.74 -25.76
CA ILE A 66 -9.58 -16.37 -25.06
C ILE A 66 -10.54 -15.27 -24.56
N ALA A 67 -11.82 -15.59 -24.42
CA ALA A 67 -12.83 -14.67 -23.92
C ALA A 67 -13.75 -15.29 -22.87
N VAL A 68 -14.48 -14.44 -22.17
CA VAL A 68 -15.67 -14.78 -21.38
C VAL A 68 -16.80 -13.90 -21.88
N SER A 69 -17.92 -14.49 -22.29
CA SER A 69 -19.03 -13.73 -22.88
C SER A 69 -20.37 -14.42 -22.65
N GLY A 70 -21.44 -13.63 -22.56
CA GLY A 70 -22.80 -14.11 -22.37
C GLY A 70 -23.13 -14.40 -20.90
N THR A 71 -22.44 -15.36 -20.30
CA THR A 71 -22.62 -15.74 -18.87
C THR A 71 -21.34 -15.55 -18.07
N ASP A 72 -21.50 -15.37 -16.76
CA ASP A 72 -20.35 -15.29 -15.85
C ASP A 72 -19.63 -16.65 -15.74
N LEU A 73 -18.33 -16.61 -15.47
CA LEU A 73 -17.50 -17.76 -15.16
C LEU A 73 -17.27 -17.85 -13.66
N ASN A 74 -17.41 -19.06 -13.10
CA ASN A 74 -17.04 -19.36 -11.72
C ASN A 74 -16.13 -20.60 -11.69
N LEU A 75 -14.99 -20.49 -11.02
CA LEU A 75 -13.99 -21.56 -10.86
C LEU A 75 -13.38 -21.49 -9.46
N ASN A 76 -12.69 -22.56 -9.05
CA ASN A 76 -11.83 -22.52 -7.87
C ASN A 76 -10.64 -21.59 -8.14
N SER A 77 -9.83 -21.91 -9.15
CA SER A 77 -8.66 -21.15 -9.57
C SER A 77 -8.58 -21.12 -11.09
N LEU A 78 -7.75 -20.22 -11.63
CA LEU A 78 -7.48 -20.14 -13.07
C LEU A 78 -5.99 -19.90 -13.32
N SER A 79 -5.37 -20.80 -14.07
CA SER A 79 -3.98 -20.71 -14.50
C SER A 79 -3.91 -20.63 -16.02
N ILE A 80 -3.25 -19.59 -16.53
CA ILE A 80 -3.09 -19.34 -17.96
C ILE A 80 -1.61 -19.30 -18.30
N THR A 81 -1.14 -20.31 -19.02
CA THR A 81 0.24 -20.45 -19.46
C THR A 81 0.40 -20.02 -20.91
N CYS A 82 1.32 -19.09 -21.12
CA CYS A 82 1.83 -18.73 -22.42
C CYS A 82 2.87 -19.77 -22.88
N GLU A 83 2.72 -20.28 -24.10
CA GLU A 83 3.71 -21.15 -24.73
C GLU A 83 4.18 -20.54 -26.06
N ASN A 84 5.44 -20.80 -26.42
CA ASN A 84 6.04 -20.47 -27.72
C ASN A 84 6.05 -18.97 -28.10
N GLY A 85 6.13 -18.06 -27.11
CA GLY A 85 6.20 -16.62 -27.37
C GLY A 85 4.89 -15.99 -27.84
N ALA A 86 3.77 -16.66 -27.55
CA ALA A 86 2.43 -16.15 -27.77
C ALA A 86 2.14 -14.90 -26.91
N LYS A 87 1.09 -14.16 -27.27
CA LYS A 87 0.51 -13.13 -26.40
C LYS A 87 -0.70 -13.74 -25.70
N ILE A 88 -0.90 -13.47 -24.41
CA ILE A 88 -2.17 -13.82 -23.75
C ILE A 88 -3.15 -12.67 -23.98
N SER A 89 -4.25 -12.90 -24.69
CA SER A 89 -5.35 -11.93 -24.78
C SER A 89 -6.61 -12.49 -24.13
N LEU A 90 -7.01 -11.94 -22.98
CA LEU A 90 -8.24 -12.29 -22.28
C LEU A 90 -9.26 -11.15 -22.38
N THR A 91 -10.40 -11.42 -23.02
CA THR A 91 -11.50 -10.44 -23.11
C THR A 91 -12.66 -10.83 -22.21
N LEU A 92 -13.00 -9.97 -21.24
CA LEU A 92 -14.09 -10.22 -20.29
C LEU A 92 -15.33 -9.41 -20.63
N GLY A 93 -16.18 -9.96 -21.52
CA GLY A 93 -17.53 -9.45 -21.77
C GLY A 93 -18.50 -9.73 -20.60
N SER A 94 -18.22 -10.75 -19.80
CA SER A 94 -18.94 -11.12 -18.59
C SER A 94 -17.97 -11.32 -17.42
N SER A 95 -18.49 -11.50 -16.20
CA SER A 95 -17.67 -11.49 -14.98
C SER A 95 -16.94 -12.82 -14.78
N ILE A 96 -15.77 -12.78 -14.16
CA ILE A 96 -15.10 -13.97 -13.62
C ILE A 96 -15.13 -13.88 -12.09
N THR A 97 -15.46 -14.97 -11.41
CA THR A 97 -15.25 -15.13 -9.96
C THR A 97 -14.42 -16.38 -9.70
N LEU A 98 -13.31 -16.22 -8.99
CA LEU A 98 -12.45 -17.32 -8.55
C LEU A 98 -12.50 -17.42 -7.03
N ALA A 99 -12.64 -18.63 -6.49
CA ALA A 99 -12.62 -18.84 -5.04
C ALA A 99 -11.20 -18.72 -4.44
N GLN A 100 -10.18 -19.00 -5.25
CA GLN A 100 -8.76 -18.99 -4.92
C GLN A 100 -8.00 -18.15 -5.95
N ASP A 101 -6.92 -18.67 -6.50
CA ASP A 101 -5.88 -17.89 -7.17
C ASP A 101 -6.13 -17.70 -8.67
N LEU A 102 -5.56 -16.61 -9.20
CA LEU A 102 -5.37 -16.34 -10.62
C LEU A 102 -3.87 -16.31 -10.95
N THR A 103 -3.43 -17.15 -11.88
CA THR A 103 -2.02 -17.18 -12.30
C THR A 103 -1.89 -16.96 -13.79
N PHE A 104 -1.04 -16.01 -14.18
CA PHE A 104 -0.53 -15.87 -15.54
C PHE A 104 0.91 -16.36 -15.57
N ASP A 105 1.16 -17.44 -16.27
CA ASP A 105 2.51 -17.96 -16.50
C ASP A 105 3.01 -17.45 -17.86
N MET A 106 3.99 -16.56 -17.80
CA MET A 106 4.57 -15.80 -18.90
C MET A 106 6.00 -16.28 -19.21
N ASN A 107 6.31 -17.55 -18.97
CA ASN A 107 7.66 -18.10 -19.03
C ASN A 107 8.19 -18.49 -20.45
N SER A 108 7.53 -18.11 -21.54
CA SER A 108 7.97 -18.45 -22.90
C SER A 108 8.33 -17.21 -23.72
N GLY A 109 9.61 -16.95 -24.05
CA GLY A 109 10.16 -15.65 -24.48
C GLY A 109 9.37 -14.75 -25.47
N GLY A 110 9.47 -13.42 -25.31
CA GLY A 110 8.82 -12.39 -26.15
C GLY A 110 7.46 -11.87 -25.65
N ILE A 111 7.23 -11.89 -24.33
CA ILE A 111 5.87 -11.99 -23.77
C ILE A 111 5.20 -10.64 -23.52
N SER A 112 3.99 -10.51 -24.08
CA SER A 112 3.02 -9.51 -23.64
C SER A 112 1.70 -10.21 -23.25
N GLY A 113 1.17 -9.85 -22.08
CA GLY A 113 -0.18 -10.19 -21.64
C GLY A 113 -1.10 -8.99 -21.80
N ASN A 114 -2.35 -9.23 -22.18
CA ASN A 114 -3.39 -8.22 -22.25
C ASN A 114 -4.71 -8.79 -21.73
N MET A 115 -5.28 -8.08 -20.77
CA MET A 115 -6.64 -8.28 -20.28
C MET A 115 -7.48 -7.07 -20.68
N ALA A 116 -8.49 -7.29 -21.52
CA ALA A 116 -9.50 -6.30 -21.87
C ALA A 116 -10.76 -6.56 -21.05
N LEU A 117 -10.99 -5.72 -20.05
CA LEU A 117 -12.09 -5.83 -19.10
C LEU A 117 -13.28 -5.00 -19.59
N TYR A 118 -14.38 -5.64 -20.00
CA TYR A 118 -15.67 -4.97 -20.14
C TYR A 118 -16.55 -5.14 -18.90
N ASN A 119 -16.14 -6.02 -17.97
CA ASN A 119 -16.81 -6.30 -16.72
C ASN A 119 -15.78 -6.66 -15.63
N SER A 120 -16.22 -6.98 -14.42
CA SER A 120 -15.35 -7.22 -13.27
C SER A 120 -14.78 -8.63 -13.21
N ILE A 121 -13.56 -8.76 -12.68
CA ILE A 121 -12.99 -10.02 -12.20
C ILE A 121 -12.82 -9.96 -10.67
N LYS A 122 -13.16 -11.05 -10.00
CA LYS A 122 -12.96 -11.25 -8.56
C LYS A 122 -12.09 -12.47 -8.32
N VAL A 123 -11.07 -12.33 -7.50
CA VAL A 123 -10.10 -13.37 -7.13
C VAL A 123 -10.11 -13.49 -5.62
N GLY A 124 -10.62 -14.60 -5.08
CA GLY A 124 -10.69 -14.83 -3.62
C GLY A 124 -9.34 -15.14 -2.98
N GLY A 125 -8.36 -15.52 -3.77
CA GLY A 125 -6.97 -15.72 -3.37
C GLY A 125 -6.04 -14.65 -3.93
N ASN A 126 -4.85 -15.08 -4.34
CA ASN A 126 -3.80 -14.22 -4.88
C ASN A 126 -3.88 -14.12 -6.40
N MET A 127 -3.37 -13.02 -6.93
CA MET A 127 -3.02 -12.90 -8.35
C MET A 127 -1.50 -12.94 -8.51
N THR A 128 -1.02 -13.84 -9.37
CA THR A 128 0.42 -13.97 -9.67
C THR A 128 0.68 -13.85 -11.16
N ILE A 129 1.68 -13.04 -11.53
CA ILE A 129 2.28 -13.06 -12.85
C ILE A 129 3.66 -13.70 -12.72
N ASP A 130 3.82 -14.90 -13.29
CA ASP A 130 5.04 -15.68 -13.22
C ASP A 130 5.87 -15.49 -14.48
N CYS A 131 7.02 -14.84 -14.31
CA CYS A 131 8.06 -14.59 -15.32
C CYS A 131 9.38 -15.27 -14.90
N SER A 132 9.33 -16.33 -14.09
CA SER A 132 10.50 -16.96 -13.48
C SER A 132 11.54 -17.55 -14.44
N SER A 133 11.17 -17.94 -15.66
CA SER A 133 12.11 -18.45 -16.67
C SER A 133 12.76 -17.34 -17.51
N ILE A 134 12.30 -16.09 -17.37
CA ILE A 134 12.86 -14.95 -18.09
C ILE A 134 14.26 -14.68 -17.52
N GLY A 135 15.28 -15.08 -18.29
CA GLY A 135 16.70 -14.89 -17.95
C GLY A 135 17.24 -13.52 -18.38
N GLU A 136 18.50 -13.26 -18.03
CA GLU A 136 19.21 -11.98 -18.22
C GLU A 136 19.32 -11.51 -19.69
N GLU A 137 19.10 -12.40 -20.67
CA GLU A 137 19.32 -12.14 -22.10
C GLU A 137 18.04 -11.95 -22.94
N THR A 138 16.85 -11.82 -22.34
CA THR A 138 15.66 -11.52 -23.13
C THR A 138 15.72 -10.08 -23.67
N VAL A 139 15.62 -9.95 -24.99
CA VAL A 139 15.79 -8.68 -25.74
C VAL A 139 14.63 -7.68 -25.53
N SER A 140 13.56 -8.08 -24.82
CA SER A 140 12.36 -7.26 -24.62
C SER A 140 11.82 -7.39 -23.20
N THR A 141 11.60 -6.27 -22.53
CA THR A 141 10.92 -6.18 -21.24
C THR A 141 9.54 -6.82 -21.31
N PRO A 142 9.15 -7.70 -20.38
CA PRO A 142 7.81 -8.28 -20.40
C PRO A 142 6.76 -7.20 -20.10
N GLU A 143 5.64 -7.27 -20.81
CA GLU A 143 4.53 -6.31 -20.69
C GLU A 143 3.25 -7.02 -20.24
N PHE A 144 2.48 -6.37 -19.37
CA PHE A 144 1.15 -6.83 -18.99
C PHE A 144 0.17 -5.65 -18.95
N SER A 145 -0.82 -5.66 -19.84
CA SER A 145 -1.83 -4.61 -19.90
C SER A 145 -3.14 -5.07 -19.27
N LEU A 146 -3.64 -4.31 -18.29
CA LEU A 146 -4.97 -4.43 -17.71
C LEU A 146 -5.81 -3.23 -18.16
N THR A 147 -6.62 -3.43 -19.18
CA THR A 147 -7.36 -2.33 -19.82
C THR A 147 -8.84 -2.34 -19.48
N GLY A 148 -9.32 -1.25 -18.90
CA GLY A 148 -10.74 -1.02 -18.64
C GLY A 148 -11.46 -0.51 -19.89
N GLN A 149 -12.45 -1.25 -20.38
CA GLN A 149 -13.23 -0.93 -21.58
C GLN A 149 -14.66 -0.46 -21.25
N SER A 150 -15.05 -0.47 -19.97
CA SER A 150 -16.36 0.02 -19.50
C SER A 150 -16.27 0.53 -18.07
N THR A 151 -17.31 1.21 -17.57
CA THR A 151 -17.41 1.65 -16.16
C THR A 151 -17.60 0.50 -15.17
N ARG A 152 -17.86 -0.72 -15.65
CA ARG A 152 -17.96 -1.93 -14.83
C ARG A 152 -16.64 -2.69 -14.75
N ALA A 153 -15.67 -2.31 -15.57
CA ALA A 153 -14.35 -2.90 -15.57
C ALA A 153 -13.66 -2.60 -14.24
N LYS A 154 -13.27 -3.65 -13.54
CA LYS A 154 -12.46 -3.59 -12.33
C LYS A 154 -11.88 -4.95 -12.01
N ILE A 155 -10.78 -4.95 -11.28
CA ILE A 155 -10.20 -6.15 -10.69
C ILE A 155 -10.26 -6.04 -9.16
N ASP A 156 -10.70 -7.11 -8.53
CA ASP A 156 -10.80 -7.25 -7.08
C ASP A 156 -10.08 -8.53 -6.67
N ILE A 157 -9.03 -8.41 -5.87
CA ILE A 157 -8.18 -9.51 -5.41
C ILE A 157 -8.24 -9.49 -3.89
N ASP A 158 -8.81 -10.50 -3.25
CA ASP A 158 -8.92 -10.55 -1.78
C ASP A 158 -7.54 -10.82 -1.12
N GLY A 159 -6.66 -11.54 -1.81
CA GLY A 159 -5.28 -11.82 -1.39
C GLY A 159 -4.26 -10.83 -1.93
N ASP A 160 -3.05 -11.32 -2.19
CA ASP A 160 -1.92 -10.52 -2.65
C ASP A 160 -1.83 -10.44 -4.17
N PHE A 161 -1.19 -9.38 -4.67
CA PHE A 161 -0.68 -9.31 -6.04
C PHE A 161 0.84 -9.47 -6.04
N SER A 162 1.39 -10.29 -6.94
CA SER A 162 2.84 -10.43 -7.07
C SER A 162 3.29 -10.75 -8.49
N VAL A 163 4.51 -10.29 -8.81
CA VAL A 163 5.25 -10.67 -10.01
C VAL A 163 6.48 -11.46 -9.59
N ARG A 164 6.72 -12.61 -10.23
CA ARG A 164 7.86 -13.47 -9.93
C ARG A 164 8.84 -13.48 -11.10
N PHE A 165 10.11 -13.24 -10.82
CA PHE A 165 11.22 -13.43 -11.76
C PHE A 165 12.21 -14.43 -11.18
N GLY A 166 12.93 -15.16 -12.04
CA GLY A 166 13.89 -16.19 -11.61
C GLY A 166 15.29 -15.65 -11.37
N SER A 167 15.57 -14.43 -11.83
CA SER A 167 16.81 -13.69 -11.55
C SER A 167 16.46 -12.34 -10.91
N GLN A 168 17.24 -11.93 -9.91
CA GLN A 168 17.16 -10.59 -9.31
C GLN A 168 17.68 -9.49 -10.24
N SER A 169 18.37 -9.87 -11.32
CA SER A 169 18.86 -8.95 -12.36
C SER A 169 17.89 -8.82 -13.53
N ALA A 170 16.76 -9.52 -13.52
CA ALA A 170 15.78 -9.46 -14.61
C ALA A 170 15.14 -8.06 -14.68
N GLU A 171 14.79 -7.63 -15.89
CA GLU A 171 14.05 -6.38 -16.08
C GLU A 171 12.69 -6.43 -15.36
N LYS A 172 12.16 -5.26 -14.97
CA LYS A 172 10.85 -5.16 -14.32
C LYS A 172 9.73 -5.54 -15.30
N LEU A 173 8.63 -6.11 -14.81
CA LEU A 173 7.39 -6.21 -15.58
C LEU A 173 6.80 -4.81 -15.78
N GLN A 174 6.61 -4.42 -17.04
CA GLN A 174 5.86 -3.24 -17.40
C GLN A 174 4.36 -3.55 -17.31
N MET A 175 3.71 -3.09 -16.25
CA MET A 175 2.28 -3.30 -16.07
C MET A 175 1.51 -2.02 -16.36
N TYR A 176 0.74 -2.01 -17.46
CA TYR A 176 -0.13 -0.89 -17.82
C TYR A 176 -1.54 -1.09 -17.27
N THR A 177 -2.10 -0.09 -16.59
CA THR A 177 -3.45 -0.14 -16.02
C THR A 177 -4.29 1.06 -16.46
N SER A 178 -5.52 0.79 -16.90
CA SER A 178 -6.51 1.82 -17.26
C SER A 178 -7.88 1.62 -16.60
N THR A 179 -7.86 1.00 -15.42
CA THR A 179 -9.04 0.62 -14.64
C THR A 179 -8.72 0.62 -13.16
N ASP A 180 -9.74 0.71 -12.33
CA ASP A 180 -9.60 0.58 -10.87
C ASP A 180 -9.14 -0.82 -10.47
N ILE A 181 -8.32 -0.87 -9.41
CA ILE A 181 -7.72 -2.08 -8.85
C ILE A 181 -7.96 -2.09 -7.34
N SER A 182 -8.50 -3.19 -6.84
CA SER A 182 -8.64 -3.48 -5.42
C SER A 182 -7.82 -4.72 -5.07
N ILE A 183 -6.90 -4.60 -4.13
CA ILE A 183 -6.08 -5.68 -3.58
C ILE A 183 -6.25 -5.66 -2.06
N GLY A 184 -6.93 -6.65 -1.49
CA GLY A 184 -7.18 -6.77 -0.06
C GLY A 184 -5.94 -7.14 0.75
N GLY A 185 -5.01 -7.86 0.13
CA GLY A 185 -3.68 -8.17 0.67
C GLY A 185 -2.63 -7.13 0.26
N ILE A 186 -1.40 -7.61 0.04
CA ILE A 186 -0.24 -6.78 -0.27
C ILE A 186 -0.04 -6.70 -1.79
N MET A 187 0.14 -5.49 -2.29
CA MET A 187 0.69 -5.26 -3.63
C MET A 187 2.22 -5.34 -3.54
N ARG A 188 2.81 -6.44 -4.01
CA ARG A 188 4.26 -6.60 -4.06
C ARG A 188 4.81 -5.84 -5.26
N MET A 189 5.56 -4.79 -4.98
CA MET A 189 6.15 -3.88 -5.96
C MET A 189 7.47 -4.39 -6.54
N ASP A 190 8.06 -5.43 -5.94
CA ASP A 190 9.29 -6.06 -6.44
C ASP A 190 9.14 -6.45 -7.91
N ASN A 191 10.07 -5.97 -8.73
CA ASN A 191 10.10 -6.20 -10.17
C ASN A 191 8.89 -5.61 -10.93
N LEU A 192 8.22 -4.60 -10.38
CA LEU A 192 7.07 -3.96 -11.03
C LEU A 192 7.41 -2.53 -11.45
N TRP A 193 7.19 -2.25 -12.73
CA TRP A 193 7.02 -0.88 -13.24
C TRP A 193 5.53 -0.69 -13.56
N TRP A 194 4.83 0.00 -12.66
CA TRP A 194 3.39 0.20 -12.73
C TRP A 194 3.03 1.50 -13.44
N GLN A 195 2.53 1.35 -14.66
CA GLN A 195 2.12 2.41 -15.56
C GLN A 195 0.61 2.63 -15.49
N ASN A 196 0.20 3.87 -15.30
CA ASN A 196 -1.22 4.23 -15.23
C ASN A 196 -1.63 5.20 -16.33
N SER A 197 -2.78 4.91 -16.93
CA SER A 197 -3.31 5.66 -18.08
C SER A 197 -3.69 7.11 -17.75
N SER A 198 -4.04 7.88 -18.78
CA SER A 198 -4.38 9.31 -18.75
C SER A 198 -5.73 9.68 -18.14
N LYS A 199 -6.27 8.82 -17.26
CA LYS A 199 -7.58 9.00 -16.62
C LYS A 199 -7.40 9.03 -15.10
N GLN A 200 -8.47 9.41 -14.41
CA GLN A 200 -8.53 9.24 -12.97
C GLN A 200 -8.85 7.78 -12.63
N HIS A 201 -8.04 7.17 -11.75
CA HIS A 201 -8.24 5.83 -11.22
C HIS A 201 -8.19 5.84 -9.69
N TYR A 202 -8.94 4.93 -9.10
CA TYR A 202 -8.99 4.71 -7.67
C TYR A 202 -8.45 3.31 -7.37
N HIS A 203 -7.32 3.27 -6.67
CA HIS A 203 -6.71 2.01 -6.25
C HIS A 203 -6.89 1.83 -4.76
N THR A 204 -7.30 0.63 -4.32
CA THR A 204 -7.35 0.28 -2.89
C THR A 204 -6.43 -0.90 -2.64
N LEU A 205 -5.49 -0.75 -1.71
CA LEU A 205 -4.45 -1.74 -1.42
C LEU A 205 -4.45 -2.04 0.08
N GLY A 206 -4.35 -3.31 0.49
CA GLY A 206 -4.11 -3.74 1.87
C GLY A 206 -2.68 -3.48 2.35
N GLY A 207 -1.85 -2.90 1.49
CA GLY A 207 -0.50 -2.44 1.74
C GLY A 207 0.38 -2.62 0.51
N MET A 208 1.56 -2.00 0.54
CA MET A 208 2.57 -2.11 -0.49
C MET A 208 3.89 -2.57 0.10
N SER A 209 4.54 -3.54 -0.55
CA SER A 209 5.85 -4.02 -0.13
C SER A 209 6.87 -4.01 -1.26
N GLY A 210 8.15 -3.90 -0.90
CA GLY A 210 9.25 -4.13 -1.84
C GLY A 210 9.58 -2.92 -2.72
N ASN A 211 10.32 -3.17 -3.81
CA ASN A 211 10.92 -2.13 -4.64
C ASN A 211 10.32 -2.05 -6.05
N GLY A 212 9.70 -0.94 -6.41
CA GLY A 212 9.11 -0.76 -7.74
C GLY A 212 9.16 0.67 -8.26
N ASP A 213 8.49 0.88 -9.39
CA ASP A 213 8.31 2.19 -10.02
C ASP A 213 6.83 2.44 -10.31
N ILE A 214 6.39 3.69 -10.23
CA ILE A 214 5.07 4.13 -10.66
C ILE A 214 5.25 5.24 -11.70
N VAL A 215 4.54 5.15 -12.83
CA VAL A 215 4.52 6.21 -13.86
C VAL A 215 3.09 6.58 -14.24
N LEU A 216 2.80 7.88 -14.31
CA LEU A 216 1.51 8.41 -14.77
C LEU A 216 1.62 9.03 -16.16
N TYR A 217 0.69 8.63 -17.05
CA TYR A 217 0.56 9.19 -18.39
C TYR A 217 -0.51 10.27 -18.47
N ASN A 218 -0.31 11.46 -17.87
CA ASN A 218 -1.30 12.54 -17.87
C ASN A 218 -2.64 12.15 -17.22
N GLY A 219 -2.56 11.42 -16.11
CA GLY A 219 -3.71 10.91 -15.36
C GLY A 219 -3.60 11.22 -13.87
N SER A 220 -4.62 10.82 -13.13
CA SER A 220 -4.69 11.00 -11.69
C SER A 220 -4.88 9.66 -11.01
N ILE A 221 -4.11 9.38 -9.97
CA ILE A 221 -4.36 8.23 -9.10
C ILE A 221 -4.73 8.75 -7.73
N SER A 222 -5.81 8.19 -7.17
CA SER A 222 -6.04 8.25 -5.74
C SER A 222 -5.85 6.84 -5.17
N MET A 223 -4.76 6.66 -4.42
CA MET A 223 -4.41 5.39 -3.79
C MET A 223 -4.85 5.37 -2.34
N ASN A 224 -5.68 4.40 -1.98
CA ASN A 224 -6.19 4.18 -0.64
C ASN A 224 -5.55 2.94 -0.02
N LEU A 225 -4.80 3.14 1.05
CA LEU A 225 -4.10 2.10 1.79
C LEU A 225 -4.94 1.67 2.99
N THR A 226 -5.13 0.37 3.17
CA THR A 226 -6.02 -0.22 4.18
C THR A 226 -5.28 -1.18 5.11
N ASN A 227 -3.99 -0.92 5.34
CA ASN A 227 -3.08 -1.86 5.99
C ASN A 227 -3.63 -2.42 7.31
N SER A 228 -3.52 -3.73 7.47
CA SER A 228 -3.77 -4.44 8.74
C SER A 228 -2.49 -4.73 9.51
N THR A 229 -1.34 -4.63 8.86
CA THR A 229 0.00 -4.91 9.39
C THR A 229 1.00 -3.86 8.90
N ALA A 230 2.23 -3.89 9.41
CA ALA A 230 3.29 -3.02 8.93
C ALA A 230 3.82 -3.49 7.57
N GLN A 231 3.83 -2.58 6.61
CA GLN A 231 4.36 -2.78 5.26
C GLN A 231 5.29 -1.64 4.89
N GLU A 232 6.27 -1.94 4.04
CA GLU A 232 7.26 -0.98 3.58
C GLU A 232 7.54 -1.16 2.09
N THR A 233 7.47 -0.06 1.36
CA THR A 233 7.82 0.00 -0.05
C THR A 233 8.79 1.13 -0.32
N SER A 234 9.67 0.91 -1.31
CA SER A 234 10.51 1.95 -1.88
C SER A 234 10.21 2.07 -3.37
N LEU A 235 9.92 3.30 -3.81
CA LEU A 235 9.35 3.59 -5.11
C LEU A 235 10.16 4.65 -5.83
N THR A 236 10.22 4.59 -7.15
CA THR A 236 10.35 5.81 -7.95
C THR A 236 8.96 6.25 -8.41
N PHE A 237 8.78 7.55 -8.62
CA PHE A 237 7.53 8.09 -9.11
C PHE A 237 7.78 9.08 -10.26
N GLY A 238 7.25 8.76 -11.43
CA GLY A 238 7.39 9.53 -12.64
C GLY A 238 6.07 10.05 -13.19
N THR A 239 6.14 11.22 -13.84
CA THR A 239 5.03 11.76 -14.62
C THR A 239 5.53 12.13 -16.01
N THR A 240 4.74 11.82 -17.03
CA THR A 240 5.06 12.24 -18.42
C THR A 240 4.51 13.62 -18.79
N THR A 241 3.63 14.17 -17.95
CA THR A 241 3.08 15.53 -18.08
C THR A 241 2.88 16.17 -16.71
N GLU A 242 2.92 17.50 -16.66
CA GLU A 242 2.85 18.30 -15.43
C GLU A 242 1.49 18.24 -14.70
N ASN A 243 0.41 17.83 -15.38
CA ASN A 243 -0.95 17.84 -14.81
C ASN A 243 -1.32 16.53 -14.09
N SER A 244 -0.39 15.58 -13.96
CA SER A 244 -0.68 14.31 -13.30
C SER A 244 -0.72 14.48 -11.79
N THR A 245 -1.70 13.87 -11.11
CA THR A 245 -1.80 13.93 -9.63
C THR A 245 -1.73 12.54 -9.01
N PHE A 246 -1.00 12.42 -7.91
CA PHE A 246 -0.95 11.19 -7.13
C PHE A 246 -1.34 11.47 -5.68
N ASP A 247 -2.58 11.16 -5.35
CA ASP A 247 -3.11 11.25 -4.00
C ASP A 247 -2.87 9.94 -3.24
N ILE A 248 -2.51 10.06 -1.97
CA ILE A 248 -2.28 8.93 -1.06
C ILE A 248 -3.20 9.12 0.13
N SER A 249 -4.02 8.10 0.42
CA SER A 249 -4.87 8.04 1.60
C SER A 249 -4.50 6.83 2.43
N MET A 250 -4.40 7.00 3.76
CA MET A 250 -4.15 5.93 4.71
C MET A 250 -5.36 5.77 5.62
N ASN A 251 -6.01 4.61 5.51
CA ASN A 251 -7.22 4.20 6.25
C ASN A 251 -7.04 2.76 6.76
N GLY A 252 -5.91 2.52 7.45
CA GLY A 252 -5.57 1.21 7.99
C GLY A 252 -6.18 0.94 9.36
N SER A 253 -5.95 -0.27 9.85
CA SER A 253 -6.26 -0.63 11.24
C SER A 253 -5.31 0.06 12.23
N ALA A 254 -5.57 -0.04 13.53
CA ALA A 254 -4.67 0.47 14.57
C ALA A 254 -3.23 -0.11 14.53
N ALA A 255 -3.07 -1.34 14.05
CA ALA A 255 -1.75 -1.97 13.81
C ALA A 255 -1.26 -1.80 12.37
N GLY A 256 -2.07 -1.16 11.52
CA GLY A 256 -1.78 -0.88 10.12
C GLY A 256 -0.74 0.21 10.00
N ARG A 257 0.37 -0.10 9.32
CA ARG A 257 1.41 0.86 9.02
C ARG A 257 1.84 0.71 7.58
N GLN A 258 1.93 1.82 6.86
CA GLN A 258 2.63 1.87 5.57
C GLN A 258 3.81 2.82 5.70
N THR A 259 4.99 2.34 5.30
CA THR A 259 6.11 3.22 4.98
C THR A 259 6.30 3.28 3.47
N ILE A 260 6.39 4.48 2.92
CA ILE A 260 6.67 4.73 1.50
C ILE A 260 7.93 5.58 1.40
N ARG A 261 8.95 5.07 0.71
CA ARG A 261 10.20 5.77 0.45
C ARG A 261 10.34 6.10 -1.03
N PHE A 262 10.13 7.36 -1.39
CA PHE A 262 10.34 7.85 -2.74
C PHE A 262 11.82 8.12 -2.99
N ARG A 263 12.39 7.40 -3.94
CA ARG A 263 13.74 7.56 -4.46
C ARG A 263 13.71 8.50 -5.67
N ALA A 264 14.80 9.23 -5.87
CA ALA A 264 14.98 10.04 -7.07
C ALA A 264 15.14 9.17 -8.33
N GLY A 265 14.80 9.76 -9.48
CA GLY A 265 14.79 9.11 -10.77
C GLY A 265 13.43 8.50 -11.12
N THR A 266 13.25 8.20 -12.40
CA THR A 266 12.06 7.56 -12.96
C THR A 266 12.44 6.71 -14.17
N PRO A 267 11.76 5.58 -14.43
CA PRO A 267 11.96 4.84 -15.67
C PRO A 267 11.48 5.61 -16.92
N GLU A 268 10.54 6.55 -16.77
CA GLU A 268 10.04 7.38 -17.88
C GLU A 268 9.53 8.75 -17.38
N GLY A 269 9.64 9.78 -18.25
CA GLY A 269 9.17 11.12 -17.94
C GLY A 269 10.14 11.88 -17.02
N THR A 270 9.59 12.64 -16.09
CA THR A 270 10.34 13.36 -15.05
C THR A 270 9.90 12.93 -13.67
N ASP A 271 10.77 13.09 -12.67
CA ASP A 271 10.42 12.86 -11.26
C ASP A 271 9.15 13.64 -10.92
N GLY A 272 8.16 12.92 -10.38
CA GLY A 272 6.85 13.45 -10.07
C GLY A 272 6.76 13.98 -8.64
N ASN A 273 5.89 14.96 -8.44
CA ASN A 273 5.44 15.39 -7.11
C ASN A 273 4.14 14.65 -6.76
N ILE A 274 3.99 14.25 -5.50
CA ILE A 274 2.68 13.76 -5.04
C ILE A 274 1.73 14.93 -4.86
N ASN A 275 0.44 14.64 -4.77
CA ASN A 275 -0.59 15.64 -4.54
C ASN A 275 -1.06 15.59 -3.08
N ASP A 276 -2.28 15.14 -2.81
CA ASP A 276 -2.84 15.15 -1.46
C ASP A 276 -2.43 13.89 -0.68
N VAL A 277 -2.00 14.08 0.57
CA VAL A 277 -1.77 13.01 1.53
C VAL A 277 -2.79 13.14 2.65
N ILE A 278 -3.65 12.14 2.81
CA ILE A 278 -4.70 12.13 3.83
C ILE A 278 -4.50 10.93 4.75
N VAL A 279 -4.33 11.17 6.05
CA VAL A 279 -4.25 10.10 7.04
C VAL A 279 -5.53 10.13 7.87
N GLY A 280 -6.38 9.12 7.68
CA GLY A 280 -7.64 8.93 8.40
C GLY A 280 -7.52 7.94 9.56
N SER A 281 -6.77 6.86 9.38
CA SER A 281 -6.51 5.87 10.44
C SER A 281 -5.26 5.04 10.15
N GLY A 282 -4.65 4.49 11.21
CA GLY A 282 -3.37 3.78 11.11
C GLY A 282 -2.20 4.74 10.92
N ARG A 283 -1.01 4.19 10.60
CA ARG A 283 0.23 4.95 10.49
C ARG A 283 0.74 5.05 9.05
N LEU A 284 1.03 6.26 8.58
CA LEU A 284 1.75 6.51 7.34
C LEU A 284 3.10 7.15 7.64
N ASP A 285 4.18 6.52 7.20
CA ASP A 285 5.52 7.11 7.19
C ASP A 285 5.92 7.40 5.75
N LEU A 286 6.36 8.63 5.50
CA LEU A 286 6.65 9.11 4.16
C LEU A 286 8.07 9.64 4.06
N GLY A 287 8.83 9.10 3.11
CA GLY A 287 10.15 9.62 2.75
C GLY A 287 10.14 10.19 1.35
N MET A 288 10.57 11.45 1.23
CA MET A 288 10.70 12.17 -0.03
C MET A 288 12.19 12.39 -0.33
N HIS A 289 12.57 12.21 -1.59
CA HIS A 289 13.90 12.61 -2.03
C HIS A 289 13.99 14.13 -2.20
N SER A 290 15.21 14.66 -2.29
CA SER A 290 15.43 16.10 -2.49
C SER A 290 14.70 16.62 -3.74
N GLY A 291 14.00 17.74 -3.59
CA GLY A 291 13.23 18.40 -4.65
C GLY A 291 11.80 17.89 -4.85
N MET A 292 11.43 16.75 -4.26
CA MET A 292 10.07 16.24 -4.27
C MET A 292 9.21 16.98 -3.24
N LYS A 293 7.95 17.25 -3.59
CA LYS A 293 6.96 17.83 -2.68
C LYS A 293 5.57 17.19 -2.84
N GLY A 294 4.72 17.41 -1.85
CA GLY A 294 3.27 17.20 -1.90
C GLY A 294 2.49 18.51 -2.00
N ALA A 295 1.22 18.44 -2.37
CA ALA A 295 0.33 19.60 -2.35
C ALA A 295 -0.18 19.87 -0.93
N ARG A 296 -0.94 18.93 -0.36
CA ARG A 296 -1.51 19.05 0.99
C ARG A 296 -1.23 17.82 1.84
N LEU A 297 -0.87 18.01 3.10
CA LEU A 297 -0.95 16.98 4.14
C LEU A 297 -2.17 17.22 5.05
N SER A 298 -3.02 16.22 5.22
CA SER A 298 -4.20 16.29 6.09
C SER A 298 -4.21 15.13 7.08
N LEU A 299 -4.18 15.45 8.38
CA LEU A 299 -4.41 14.49 9.46
C LEU A 299 -5.85 14.63 9.95
N SER A 300 -6.68 13.64 9.61
CA SER A 300 -8.15 13.78 9.64
C SER A 300 -8.87 12.90 10.67
N GLY A 301 -8.21 11.90 11.26
CA GLY A 301 -8.84 10.98 12.21
C GLY A 301 -8.06 10.77 13.49
N THR A 302 -8.76 10.43 14.57
CA THR A 302 -8.17 10.28 15.92
C THR A 302 -7.19 9.11 16.04
N GLU A 303 -7.32 8.11 15.16
CA GLU A 303 -6.42 6.96 15.07
C GLU A 303 -5.34 7.15 13.98
N ALA A 304 -5.27 8.33 13.37
CA ALA A 304 -4.26 8.66 12.37
C ALA A 304 -2.91 8.92 13.03
N MET A 305 -1.85 8.43 12.39
CA MET A 305 -0.47 8.79 12.71
C MET A 305 0.31 9.07 11.43
N PHE A 306 0.97 10.23 11.37
CA PHE A 306 1.87 10.57 10.28
C PHE A 306 3.31 10.70 10.80
N SER A 307 4.28 10.23 10.03
CA SER A 307 5.71 10.43 10.28
C SER A 307 6.40 10.83 8.98
N ALA A 308 7.34 11.76 9.04
CA ALA A 308 8.37 11.79 8.02
C ALA A 308 9.32 10.59 8.23
N THR A 309 10.13 10.26 7.22
CA THR A 309 11.27 9.33 7.30
C THR A 309 12.20 9.65 6.13
N ALA A 310 13.45 9.19 6.12
CA ALA A 310 14.27 9.33 4.92
C ALA A 310 13.73 8.56 3.71
N SER A 311 14.12 9.02 2.51
CA SER A 311 13.98 8.31 1.24
C SER A 311 14.80 7.02 1.17
N ASP A 312 15.70 6.80 2.12
CA ASP A 312 16.47 5.56 2.32
C ASP A 312 16.31 5.04 3.77
N SER A 313 16.90 3.88 4.06
CA SER A 313 16.60 3.09 5.27
C SER A 313 17.43 3.47 6.50
N GLY A 314 17.93 4.69 6.64
CA GLY A 314 18.81 5.03 7.76
C GLY A 314 19.30 6.48 7.86
N ASN A 315 18.54 7.43 7.31
CA ASN A 315 18.82 8.85 7.44
C ASN A 315 17.62 9.60 8.02
N ILE A 316 17.87 10.86 8.35
CA ILE A 316 16.87 11.85 8.73
C ILE A 316 15.94 12.14 7.55
N GLY A 317 14.63 12.05 7.77
CA GLY A 317 13.61 12.40 6.82
C GLY A 317 13.33 13.89 6.75
N THR A 318 13.09 14.39 5.53
CA THR A 318 12.39 15.67 5.36
C THR A 318 11.32 15.46 4.31
N VAL A 319 10.08 15.78 4.67
CA VAL A 319 8.96 15.86 3.73
C VAL A 319 8.54 17.31 3.55
N THR A 320 8.19 17.67 2.33
CA THR A 320 7.76 19.03 1.98
C THR A 320 6.37 19.00 1.38
N PHE A 321 5.48 19.87 1.85
CA PHE A 321 4.15 20.08 1.32
C PHE A 321 3.92 21.56 1.03
N ASP A 322 3.02 21.89 0.11
CA ASP A 322 2.64 23.29 -0.10
C ASP A 322 1.74 23.80 1.05
N GLU A 323 0.87 22.97 1.60
CA GLU A 323 0.03 23.31 2.76
C GLU A 323 -0.26 22.11 3.66
N GLY A 324 -0.78 22.37 4.86
CA GLY A 324 -1.16 21.34 5.82
C GLY A 324 -2.39 21.68 6.63
N GLU A 325 -3.13 20.65 7.02
CA GLU A 325 -4.26 20.74 7.94
C GLU A 325 -4.19 19.64 9.00
N TRP A 326 -4.39 20.01 10.26
CA TRP A 326 -4.48 19.07 11.38
C TRP A 326 -5.86 19.17 12.03
N TYR A 327 -6.63 18.10 11.92
CA TYR A 327 -7.93 17.95 12.56
C TYR A 327 -7.89 17.03 13.79
N ALA A 328 -7.23 15.87 13.66
CA ALA A 328 -7.06 14.90 14.74
C ALA A 328 -5.88 13.97 14.44
N GLY A 329 -5.48 13.16 15.42
CA GLY A 329 -4.41 12.18 15.28
C GLY A 329 -3.04 12.72 15.70
N LYS A 330 -1.99 11.95 15.46
CA LYS A 330 -0.64 12.23 15.96
C LYS A 330 0.39 12.43 14.87
N ILE A 331 1.37 13.28 15.14
CA ILE A 331 2.61 13.37 14.37
C ILE A 331 3.72 12.66 15.15
N ALA A 332 4.34 11.67 14.51
CA ALA A 332 5.52 11.00 15.02
C ALA A 332 6.78 11.69 14.47
N VAL A 333 7.79 11.83 15.33
CA VAL A 333 9.08 12.43 14.98
C VAL A 333 10.18 11.52 15.50
N ASP A 334 10.98 10.96 14.59
CA ASP A 334 12.17 10.19 14.95
C ASP A 334 13.35 11.12 15.23
N ILE A 335 14.09 10.87 16.31
CA ILE A 335 15.19 11.69 16.80
C ILE A 335 16.37 10.78 17.14
N GLU A 336 17.43 10.91 16.37
CA GLU A 336 18.69 10.19 16.52
C GLU A 336 19.79 11.04 17.16
N GLY A 337 19.64 12.38 17.23
CA GLY A 337 20.61 13.28 17.83
C GLY A 337 20.28 14.77 17.66
N GLU A 338 21.22 15.65 18.02
CA GLU A 338 21.02 17.11 18.12
C GLU A 338 20.52 17.79 16.83
N LEU A 339 21.04 17.35 15.68
CA LEU A 339 20.64 17.82 14.35
C LEU A 339 20.10 16.68 13.49
N ALA A 340 19.75 15.57 14.14
CA ALA A 340 19.37 14.35 13.47
C ALA A 340 17.96 13.94 13.89
N TYR A 341 16.96 14.59 13.30
CA TYR A 341 15.56 14.30 13.54
C TYR A 341 14.71 14.62 12.32
N ASP A 342 13.65 13.85 12.16
CA ASP A 342 12.69 13.99 11.07
C ASP A 342 12.03 15.38 11.04
N LYS A 343 11.89 15.95 9.83
CA LYS A 343 11.31 17.28 9.61
C LYS A 343 10.12 17.25 8.66
N ILE A 344 9.19 18.17 8.91
CA ILE A 344 8.06 18.47 8.01
C ILE A 344 8.13 19.94 7.63
N VAL A 345 8.12 20.23 6.33
CA VAL A 345 8.16 21.59 5.80
C VAL A 345 6.86 21.88 5.08
N PHE A 346 6.19 22.96 5.46
CA PHE A 346 5.08 23.54 4.71
C PHE A 346 5.57 24.83 4.04
N ASN A 347 5.51 24.89 2.70
CA ASN A 347 5.83 26.12 1.98
C ASN A 347 4.78 27.21 2.20
N GLY A 348 3.57 26.83 2.61
CA GLY A 348 2.43 27.69 2.88
C GLY A 348 1.91 27.54 4.31
N ARG A 349 0.58 27.48 4.47
CA ARG A 349 -0.07 27.43 5.78
C ARG A 349 -0.05 26.04 6.39
N PHE A 350 0.02 26.00 7.71
CA PHE A 350 -0.30 24.81 8.49
C PHE A 350 -1.42 25.12 9.47
N ASP A 351 -2.65 24.76 9.12
CA ASP A 351 -3.83 25.19 9.86
C ASP A 351 -4.35 24.10 10.79
N LYS A 352 -4.64 24.52 12.01
CA LYS A 352 -5.39 23.76 13.00
C LYS A 352 -6.88 23.88 12.72
N THR A 353 -7.52 22.76 12.39
CA THR A 353 -8.95 22.71 12.03
C THR A 353 -9.80 21.93 13.03
N GLY A 354 -9.18 21.17 13.93
CA GLY A 354 -9.85 20.40 14.99
C GLY A 354 -9.53 20.87 16.42
N SER A 355 -9.70 19.97 17.38
CA SER A 355 -9.52 20.21 18.81
C SER A 355 -8.17 19.72 19.31
N ASP A 356 -7.48 20.51 20.13
CA ASP A 356 -6.19 20.15 20.74
C ASP A 356 -6.25 18.83 21.53
N HIS A 357 -7.42 18.47 22.07
CA HIS A 357 -7.63 17.21 22.80
C HIS A 357 -7.39 15.96 21.92
N ASP A 358 -7.65 16.06 20.62
CA ASP A 358 -7.60 14.94 19.68
C ASP A 358 -6.30 14.93 18.87
N MET A 359 -5.38 15.84 19.19
CA MET A 359 -4.08 16.02 18.54
C MET A 359 -2.94 15.67 19.50
N GLY A 360 -1.77 15.31 18.97
CA GLY A 360 -0.58 15.17 19.80
C GLY A 360 0.66 14.69 19.06
N PHE A 361 1.75 14.54 19.81
CA PHE A 361 3.02 14.07 19.30
C PHE A 361 3.42 12.70 19.84
N GLU A 362 4.21 11.98 19.05
CA GLU A 362 4.97 10.81 19.49
C GLU A 362 6.44 11.00 19.10
N PHE A 363 7.28 11.28 20.09
CA PHE A 363 8.72 11.39 19.88
C PHE A 363 9.38 10.02 20.05
N VAL A 364 10.17 9.60 19.08
CA VAL A 364 10.94 8.36 19.09
C VAL A 364 12.42 8.72 19.25
N PHE A 365 13.07 8.18 20.27
CA PHE A 365 14.49 8.39 20.54
C PHE A 365 15.03 7.35 21.51
N ASP A 366 16.35 7.17 21.52
CA ASP A 366 17.02 6.48 22.62
C ASP A 366 17.01 7.35 23.89
N ALA A 367 16.41 6.83 24.95
CA ALA A 367 16.18 7.60 26.18
C ALA A 367 17.47 7.82 26.99
N TYR A 368 18.53 7.05 26.77
CA TYR A 368 19.82 7.28 27.42
C TYR A 368 20.55 8.43 26.71
N THR A 369 20.67 8.37 25.39
CA THR A 369 21.23 9.44 24.55
C THR A 369 20.50 10.76 24.78
N MET A 370 19.17 10.76 24.83
CA MET A 370 18.40 11.98 25.07
C MET A 370 18.71 12.59 26.45
N ARG A 371 18.91 11.78 27.49
CA ARG A 371 19.31 12.30 28.82
C ARG A 371 20.70 12.90 28.81
N GLU A 372 21.63 12.31 28.06
CA GLU A 372 22.97 12.88 27.88
C GLU A 372 22.87 14.25 27.21
N LEU A 373 22.10 14.37 26.12
CA LEU A 373 21.87 15.65 25.42
C LEU A 373 21.26 16.72 26.34
N ILE A 374 20.24 16.36 27.13
CA ILE A 374 19.63 17.26 28.12
C ILE A 374 20.66 17.71 29.17
N SER A 375 21.44 16.77 29.71
CA SER A 375 22.44 17.07 30.73
C SER A 375 23.59 17.95 30.22
N ALA A 376 23.96 17.78 28.95
CA ALA A 376 24.99 18.58 28.29
C ALA A 376 24.53 20.02 28.02
N ASN A 377 23.22 20.25 27.92
CA ASN A 377 22.59 21.54 27.67
C ASN A 377 21.94 22.13 28.94
N ASP A 378 22.63 22.01 30.08
CA ASP A 378 22.22 22.61 31.36
C ASP A 378 20.81 22.21 31.86
N GLY A 379 20.32 21.03 31.48
CA GLY A 379 19.07 20.46 31.96
C GLY A 379 17.89 20.56 31.00
N GLU A 380 18.08 21.12 29.82
CA GLU A 380 17.06 21.23 28.77
C GLU A 380 17.68 20.99 27.39
N PHE A 381 17.01 20.22 26.54
CA PHE A 381 17.41 20.05 25.14
C PHE A 381 16.30 20.52 24.21
N ILE A 382 16.61 21.34 23.21
CA ILE A 382 15.61 21.96 22.32
C ILE A 382 15.86 21.54 20.88
N LEU A 383 14.80 21.07 20.22
CA LEU A 383 14.73 20.93 18.78
C LEU A 383 14.04 22.15 18.19
N GLU A 384 14.70 22.81 17.25
CA GLU A 384 14.13 23.92 16.48
C GLU A 384 13.70 23.47 15.09
N ASP A 385 12.70 24.12 14.50
CA ASP A 385 12.28 23.86 13.12
C ASP A 385 11.98 22.37 12.85
N VAL A 386 11.25 21.73 13.77
CA VAL A 386 10.73 20.36 13.60
C VAL A 386 9.64 20.34 12.54
N ILE A 387 8.76 21.36 12.59
CA ILE A 387 7.75 21.67 11.58
C ILE A 387 7.88 23.14 11.22
N THR A 388 7.96 23.49 9.93
CA THR A 388 8.01 24.88 9.46
C THR A 388 6.81 25.23 8.58
N TYR A 389 6.37 26.49 8.60
CA TYR A 389 5.20 27.00 7.89
C TYR A 389 5.22 28.54 7.78
N GLU A 390 4.32 29.12 6.98
CA GLU A 390 4.22 30.57 6.80
C GLU A 390 3.46 31.29 7.92
N THR A 391 3.77 32.59 8.11
CA THR A 391 3.24 33.45 9.18
C THR A 391 1.73 33.68 9.16
N GLY A 392 1.06 33.33 10.25
CA GLY A 392 -0.40 33.50 10.45
C GLY A 392 -1.20 32.22 10.20
N SER A 393 -0.49 31.10 10.07
CA SER A 393 -1.06 29.76 10.21
C SER A 393 -1.78 29.67 11.55
N SER A 394 -2.96 29.05 11.61
CA SER A 394 -3.76 28.99 12.84
C SER A 394 -3.12 28.11 13.93
N MET A 395 -2.09 27.35 13.59
CA MET A 395 -1.29 26.58 14.55
C MET A 395 -0.46 27.48 15.48
N ALA A 396 -0.10 28.69 15.06
CA ALA A 396 0.73 29.60 15.84
C ALA A 396 0.12 29.88 17.23
N GLY A 397 0.94 29.76 18.27
CA GLY A 397 0.55 29.88 19.68
C GLY A 397 -0.04 28.60 20.30
N THR A 398 -0.15 27.50 19.55
CA THR A 398 -0.57 26.20 20.09
C THR A 398 0.58 25.53 20.85
N VAL A 399 0.26 24.89 21.97
CA VAL A 399 1.23 24.17 22.82
C VAL A 399 0.72 22.76 23.10
N PHE A 400 1.61 21.78 22.98
CA PHE A 400 1.37 20.40 23.39
C PHE A 400 2.42 19.98 24.41
N GLU A 401 2.01 19.20 25.40
CA GLU A 401 2.90 18.68 26.43
C GLU A 401 2.76 17.17 26.55
N GLY A 402 3.83 16.50 26.96
CA GLY A 402 3.75 15.08 27.24
C GLY A 402 5.00 14.52 27.90
N ASN A 403 5.06 13.19 27.92
CA ASN A 403 6.17 12.46 28.48
C ASN A 403 6.47 11.23 27.64
N THR A 404 7.75 11.04 27.31
CA THR A 404 8.25 9.85 26.64
C THR A 404 9.38 9.28 27.47
N SER A 405 9.26 8.03 27.92
CA SER A 405 10.32 7.33 28.67
C SER A 405 10.83 8.07 29.91
N GLY A 406 9.96 8.84 30.59
CA GLY A 406 10.30 9.62 31.78
C GLY A 406 10.94 10.99 31.48
N ILE A 407 11.05 11.37 30.20
CA ILE A 407 11.50 12.69 29.74
C ILE A 407 10.25 13.49 29.39
N GLN A 408 10.10 14.66 30.01
CA GLN A 408 9.03 15.60 29.70
C GLN A 408 9.35 16.33 28.40
N TRP A 409 8.33 16.63 27.62
CA TRP A 409 8.48 17.45 26.43
C TRP A 409 7.36 18.48 26.32
N GLU A 410 7.70 19.64 25.74
CA GLU A 410 6.77 20.71 25.41
C GLU A 410 7.03 21.14 23.95
N ALA A 411 6.01 21.01 23.11
CA ALA A 411 6.04 21.37 21.71
C ALA A 411 5.27 22.68 21.51
N VAL A 412 5.97 23.76 21.15
CA VAL A 412 5.43 25.11 21.03
C VAL A 412 5.47 25.56 19.57
N PHE A 413 4.29 25.84 19.02
CA PHE A 413 4.15 26.42 17.69
C PHE A 413 4.35 27.94 17.76
N GLY A 414 5.44 28.44 17.21
CA GLY A 414 5.72 29.86 17.03
C GLY A 414 5.01 30.45 15.81
N ASP A 415 5.47 31.62 15.35
CA ASP A 415 4.86 32.30 14.21
C ASP A 415 5.07 31.56 12.87
N THR A 416 6.18 30.83 12.74
CA THR A 416 6.60 30.15 11.49
C THR A 416 7.18 28.75 11.69
N SER A 417 7.37 28.29 12.92
CA SER A 417 7.91 26.96 13.18
C SER A 417 7.54 26.41 14.54
N LEU A 418 7.63 25.09 14.66
CA LEU A 418 7.53 24.33 15.90
C LEU A 418 8.92 24.13 16.49
N SER A 419 9.06 24.47 17.77
CA SER A 419 10.18 24.05 18.60
C SER A 419 9.70 23.09 19.69
N VAL A 420 10.55 22.15 20.07
CA VAL A 420 10.24 21.15 21.11
C VAL A 420 11.34 21.15 22.15
N SER A 421 10.99 21.44 23.41
CA SER A 421 11.91 21.30 24.54
C SER A 421 11.74 19.95 25.22
N PHE A 422 12.85 19.40 25.71
CA PHE A 422 12.91 18.14 26.44
C PHE A 422 13.63 18.36 27.77
N THR A 423 13.01 17.89 28.86
CA THR A 423 13.55 18.04 30.22
C THR A 423 13.40 16.77 31.03
N VAL A 424 14.28 16.58 32.03
CA VAL A 424 14.14 15.51 33.02
C VAL A 424 13.55 16.12 34.29
N PRO A 425 12.44 15.59 34.84
CA PRO A 425 11.87 16.10 36.08
C PRO A 425 12.91 16.12 37.20
N GLU A 426 13.07 17.25 37.88
CA GLU A 426 13.97 17.33 39.02
C GLU A 426 13.54 16.35 40.13
N PRO A 427 14.49 15.72 40.87
CA PRO A 427 14.16 14.76 41.94
C PRO A 427 13.19 15.31 42.99
N ALA A 428 13.24 16.61 43.27
CA ALA A 428 12.35 17.29 44.21
C ALA A 428 10.90 17.37 43.71
N ALA A 429 10.69 17.59 42.40
CA ALA A 429 9.36 17.61 41.79
C ALA A 429 8.69 16.23 41.89
N VAL A 430 9.46 15.17 41.62
CA VAL A 430 8.99 13.78 41.77
C VAL A 430 8.64 13.47 43.23
N ALA A 431 9.48 13.89 44.18
CA ALA A 431 9.22 13.71 45.61
C ALA A 431 7.98 14.47 46.08
N ALA A 432 7.72 15.66 45.55
CA ALA A 432 6.54 16.46 45.88
C ALA A 432 5.24 15.79 45.39
N VAL A 433 5.23 15.25 44.17
CA VAL A 433 4.07 14.50 43.64
C VAL A 433 3.81 13.24 44.48
N LEU A 434 4.85 12.46 44.78
CA LEU A 434 4.73 11.28 45.66
C LEU A 434 4.25 11.67 47.06
N GLY A 435 4.74 12.78 47.60
CA GLY A 435 4.28 13.34 48.87
C GLY A 435 2.81 13.74 48.86
N ALA A 436 2.33 14.38 47.78
CA ALA A 436 0.94 14.76 47.60
C ALA A 436 0.02 13.54 47.48
N ILE A 437 0.43 12.51 46.73
CA ILE A 437 -0.30 11.24 46.60
C ILE A 437 -0.38 10.53 47.96
N ALA A 438 0.75 10.45 48.68
CA ALA A 438 0.78 9.87 50.03
C ALA A 438 -0.15 10.63 51.00
N PHE A 439 -0.20 11.97 50.90
CA PHE A 439 -1.10 12.79 51.69
C PHE A 439 -2.58 12.55 51.34
N ALA A 440 -2.91 12.41 50.05
CA ALA A 440 -4.26 12.09 49.59
C ALA A 440 -4.71 10.70 50.09
N PHE A 441 -3.83 9.69 50.01
CA PHE A 441 -4.11 8.36 50.59
C PHE A 441 -4.26 8.40 52.11
N ALA A 442 -3.43 9.18 52.82
CA ALA A 442 -3.55 9.36 54.26
C ALA A 442 -4.88 10.05 54.65
N ALA A 443 -5.32 11.05 53.87
CA ALA A 443 -6.59 11.73 54.07
C ALA A 443 -7.81 10.82 53.79
N LEU A 444 -7.73 9.97 52.76
CA LEU A 444 -8.74 8.94 52.46
C LEU A 444 -8.83 7.88 53.56
N ARG A 445 -7.69 7.44 54.12
CA ARG A 445 -7.66 6.49 55.24
C ARG A 445 -8.26 7.05 56.52
N ARG A 446 -8.18 8.37 56.75
CA ARG A 446 -8.73 9.03 57.95
C ARG A 446 -10.25 9.25 57.88
N ARG A 447 -10.86 9.06 56.69
CA ARG A 447 -12.32 9.15 56.45
C ARG A 447 -13.01 7.78 56.39
N ARG A 448 -12.27 6.67 56.49
CA ARG A 448 -12.79 5.34 56.82
C ARG A 448 -12.57 5.09 58.30
#